data_AF-A0A3M6A056-F1
#
_entry.id   AF-A0A3M6A056-F1
#
_cell.length_a   1.000
_cell.length_b   1.000
_cell.length_c   1.000
_cell.angle_alpha   90.00
_cell.angle_beta   90.00
_cell.angle_gamma   90.00
#
_symmetry.space_group_name_H-M   'P 1'
#
loop_
_entity.id
_entity.type
_entity.pdbx_description
1 polymer ?
#
loop_
_entity_poly.entity_id
_entity_poly.type
_entity_poly.pdbx_seq_one_letter_code
_entity_poly.pdbx_strand_id
1 'polypeptide(L)'
;MELLLNHASDLMNQMVANADLQHAPPLEALQRLVDNHLMHREMLVFLVFQWRPDSLDESSGGRRWLPYSDALDAFFLRGQHEGLFRIDVSAAVLTEMFAALLSGMVDAERRGRVARAGMGALVTQFFLHGAAAR
;
A
#
# COMPACT_ATOMS: atom_id res chain seq x y z
N MET A 1 -2.78 -6.91 -21.48
CA MET A 1 -2.28 -7.19 -20.12
C MET A 1 -1.11 -6.28 -19.80
N GLU A 2 -0.03 -6.34 -20.57
CA GLU A 2 1.20 -5.56 -20.34
C GLU A 2 1.01 -4.04 -20.22
N LEU A 3 0.20 -3.42 -21.10
CA LEU A 3 -0.13 -1.99 -21.02
C LEU A 3 -0.84 -1.61 -19.71
N LEU A 4 -1.74 -2.45 -19.21
CA LEU A 4 -2.43 -2.21 -17.94
C LEU A 4 -1.50 -2.37 -16.74
N LEU A 5 -0.58 -3.33 -16.79
CA LEU A 5 0.45 -3.50 -15.77
C LEU A 5 1.45 -2.32 -15.76
N ASN A 6 1.83 -1.79 -16.92
CA ASN A 6 2.66 -0.58 -17.01
C ASN A 6 1.93 0.63 -16.42
N HIS A 7 0.68 0.84 -16.84
CA HIS A 7 -0.15 1.92 -16.33
C HIS A 7 -0.35 1.84 -14.81
N ALA A 8 -0.59 0.65 -14.26
CA ALA A 8 -0.69 0.44 -12.83
C ALA A 8 0.63 0.78 -12.09
N SER A 9 1.77 0.42 -12.68
CA SER A 9 3.09 0.76 -12.14
C SER A 9 3.32 2.28 -12.11
N ASP A 10 2.98 2.96 -13.20
CA ASP A 10 3.10 4.42 -13.29
C ASP A 10 2.20 5.12 -12.26
N LEU A 11 0.95 4.66 -12.11
CA LEU A 11 0.02 5.17 -11.11
C LEU A 11 0.57 4.95 -9.69
N MET A 12 1.11 3.78 -9.37
CA MET A 12 1.70 3.51 -8.05
C MET A 12 2.87 4.44 -7.73
N ASN A 13 3.75 4.69 -8.69
CA ASN A 13 4.84 5.64 -8.52
C ASN A 13 4.34 7.09 -8.36
N GLN A 14 3.28 7.47 -9.08
CA GLN A 14 2.62 8.77 -8.89
C GLN A 14 1.97 8.89 -7.50
N MET A 15 1.36 7.82 -6.98
CA MET A 15 0.75 7.82 -5.64
C MET A 15 1.82 8.03 -4.55
N VAL A 16 2.99 7.41 -4.70
CA VAL A 16 4.16 7.63 -3.83
C VAL A 16 4.60 9.10 -3.87
N ALA A 17 4.73 9.68 -5.06
CA ALA A 17 5.10 11.08 -5.22
C ALA A 17 4.07 12.04 -4.61
N ASN A 18 2.78 11.80 -4.87
CA ASN A 18 1.67 12.61 -4.36
C ASN A 18 1.51 12.53 -2.84
N ALA A 19 1.88 11.41 -2.23
CA ALA A 19 1.86 11.26 -0.78
C ALA A 19 3.02 12.00 -0.08
N ASP A 20 4.01 12.49 -0.85
CA ASP A 20 5.25 13.10 -0.36
C ASP A 20 5.89 12.23 0.73
N LEU A 21 6.07 10.95 0.39
CA LEU A 21 6.54 9.95 1.34
C LEU A 21 7.90 10.28 1.93
N GLN A 22 8.69 11.21 1.39
CA GLN A 22 10.02 11.53 1.91
C GLN A 22 10.02 12.67 2.92
N HIS A 23 9.17 13.68 2.73
CA HIS A 23 9.28 14.93 3.50
C HIS A 23 8.06 15.22 4.39
N ALA A 24 6.88 14.68 4.05
CA ALA A 24 5.70 14.90 4.86
C ALA A 24 5.78 14.15 6.20
N PRO A 25 5.12 14.67 7.27
CA PRO A 25 5.00 13.96 8.54
C PRO A 25 4.47 12.53 8.30
N PRO A 26 5.08 11.48 8.89
CA PRO A 26 4.78 10.10 8.49
C PRO A 26 3.30 9.71 8.61
N LEU A 27 2.58 10.25 9.60
CA LEU A 27 1.14 10.00 9.74
C LEU A 27 0.32 10.63 8.60
N GLU A 28 0.65 11.86 8.20
CA GLU A 28 -0.01 12.54 7.08
C GLU A 28 0.31 11.84 5.76
N ALA A 29 1.58 11.46 5.55
CA ALA A 29 2.01 10.71 4.38
C ALA A 29 1.28 9.36 4.27
N LEU A 30 1.12 8.63 5.39
CA LEU A 30 0.35 7.38 5.44
C LEU A 30 -1.11 7.60 5.05
N GLN A 31 -1.75 8.66 5.56
CA GLN A 31 -3.14 8.99 5.24
C GLN A 31 -3.31 9.31 3.75
N ARG A 32 -2.43 10.16 3.19
CA ARG A 32 -2.42 10.48 1.75
C ARG A 32 -2.20 9.22 0.92
N LEU A 33 -1.30 8.35 1.36
CA LEU A 33 -1.04 7.08 0.69
C LEU A 33 -2.29 6.20 0.65
N VAL A 34 -2.98 6.01 1.78
CA VAL A 34 -4.24 5.25 1.85
C VAL A 34 -5.30 5.88 0.96
N ASP A 35 -5.50 7.20 1.04
CA ASP A 35 -6.50 7.90 0.25
C ASP A 35 -6.24 7.78 -1.26
N ASN A 36 -4.97 7.93 -1.68
CA ASN A 36 -4.56 7.74 -3.07
C ASN A 36 -4.87 6.31 -3.56
N HIS A 37 -4.56 5.29 -2.76
CA HIS A 37 -4.88 3.90 -3.09
C HIS A 37 -6.39 3.66 -3.21
N LEU A 38 -7.20 4.24 -2.33
CA LEU A 38 -8.65 4.12 -2.36
C LEU A 38 -9.29 4.89 -3.52
N MET A 39 -8.69 6.01 -3.93
CA MET A 39 -9.05 6.74 -5.14
C MET A 39 -8.80 5.90 -6.40
N HIS A 40 -7.71 5.14 -6.43
CA HIS A 40 -7.33 4.25 -7.53
C HIS A 40 -7.69 2.77 -7.28
N ARG A 41 -8.72 2.46 -6.48
CA ARG A 41 -9.05 1.08 -6.06
C ARG A 41 -9.26 0.08 -7.21
N GLU A 42 -9.75 0.50 -8.38
CA GLU A 42 -9.90 -0.39 -9.53
C GLU A 42 -8.55 -0.94 -10.03
N MET A 43 -7.48 -0.15 -9.89
CA MET A 43 -6.12 -0.61 -10.14
C MET A 43 -5.71 -1.68 -9.13
N LEU A 44 -6.03 -1.50 -7.84
CA LEU A 44 -5.76 -2.52 -6.82
C LEU A 44 -6.55 -3.80 -7.06
N VAL A 45 -7.83 -3.69 -7.43
CA VAL A 45 -8.64 -4.83 -7.86
C VAL A 45 -7.94 -5.54 -9.01
N PHE A 46 -7.55 -4.82 -10.06
CA PHE A 46 -6.83 -5.41 -11.18
C PHE A 46 -5.57 -6.16 -10.74
N LEU A 47 -4.73 -5.56 -9.89
CA LEU A 47 -3.52 -6.19 -9.38
C LEU A 47 -3.81 -7.44 -8.55
N VAL A 48 -4.78 -7.40 -7.63
CA VAL A 48 -5.16 -8.56 -6.80
C VAL A 48 -5.62 -9.75 -7.65
N PHE A 49 -6.39 -9.50 -8.72
CA PHE A 49 -6.93 -10.57 -9.55
C PHE A 49 -5.98 -11.03 -10.67
N GLN A 50 -5.04 -10.19 -11.09
CA GLN A 50 -4.03 -10.56 -12.09
C GLN A 50 -2.70 -11.02 -11.48
N TRP A 51 -2.55 -10.91 -10.16
CA TRP A 51 -1.39 -11.38 -9.45
C TRP A 51 -1.13 -12.85 -9.74
N ARG A 52 0.07 -13.15 -10.23
CA ARG A 52 0.59 -14.52 -10.32
C ARG A 52 1.77 -14.64 -9.35
N PRO A 53 2.00 -15.80 -8.71
CA PRO A 53 3.21 -16.00 -7.89
C PRO A 53 4.49 -15.63 -8.64
N ASP A 54 4.53 -15.93 -9.94
CA ASP A 54 5.66 -15.65 -10.83
C ASP A 54 5.71 -14.18 -11.29
N SER A 55 4.68 -13.35 -11.04
CA SER A 55 4.67 -11.94 -11.48
C SER A 55 5.60 -11.04 -10.68
N LEU A 56 6.13 -11.55 -9.55
CA LEU A 56 7.20 -10.93 -8.76
C LEU A 56 8.59 -11.42 -9.15
N ASP A 57 8.71 -12.48 -9.96
CA ASP A 57 10.02 -12.87 -10.46
C ASP A 57 10.60 -11.73 -11.30
N GLU A 58 11.83 -11.33 -10.98
CA GLU A 58 12.56 -10.25 -11.64
C GLU A 58 12.70 -10.48 -13.14
N SER A 59 12.73 -11.76 -13.55
CA SER A 59 12.80 -12.19 -14.95
C SER A 59 11.44 -12.15 -15.66
N SER A 60 10.34 -12.11 -14.90
CA SER A 60 8.96 -12.19 -15.36
C SER A 60 8.16 -10.88 -15.17
N GLY A 61 8.86 -9.76 -14.95
CA GLY A 61 8.25 -8.43 -14.89
C GLY A 61 8.20 -7.79 -13.50
N GLY A 62 8.65 -8.49 -12.46
CA GLY A 62 8.65 -8.01 -11.07
C GLY A 62 9.45 -6.72 -10.85
N ARG A 63 10.50 -6.49 -11.64
CA ARG A 63 11.36 -5.27 -11.57
C ARG A 63 10.60 -3.96 -11.73
N ARG A 64 9.42 -3.95 -12.35
CA ARG A 64 8.61 -2.73 -12.48
C ARG A 64 8.10 -2.20 -11.15
N TRP A 65 7.89 -3.10 -10.18
CA TRP A 65 7.31 -2.77 -8.89
C TRP A 65 8.37 -2.33 -7.87
N LEU A 66 9.65 -2.61 -8.12
CA LEU A 66 10.77 -2.26 -7.24
C LEU A 66 10.77 -0.78 -6.82
N PRO A 67 10.58 0.20 -7.71
CA PRO A 67 10.57 1.60 -7.29
C PRO A 67 9.47 1.92 -6.25
N TYR A 68 8.30 1.27 -6.36
CA TYR A 68 7.21 1.44 -5.42
C TYR A 68 7.49 0.75 -4.09
N SER A 69 7.97 -0.50 -4.10
CA SER A 69 8.32 -1.22 -2.86
C SER A 69 9.48 -0.55 -2.14
N ASP A 70 10.53 -0.13 -2.85
CA ASP A 70 11.68 0.56 -2.27
C ASP A 70 11.27 1.89 -1.61
N ALA A 71 10.34 2.61 -2.22
CA ALA A 71 9.81 3.85 -1.65
C ALA A 71 9.00 3.61 -0.37
N LEU A 72 8.22 2.53 -0.31
CA LEU A 72 7.48 2.14 0.90
C LEU A 72 8.43 1.66 2.00
N ASP A 73 9.43 0.86 1.66
CA ASP A 73 10.45 0.40 2.61
C ASP A 73 11.20 1.58 3.22
N ALA A 74 11.64 2.53 2.39
CA ALA A 74 12.27 3.76 2.85
C ALA A 74 11.32 4.61 3.72
N PHE A 75 10.04 4.67 3.37
CA PHE A 75 9.02 5.37 4.15
C PHE A 75 8.82 4.75 5.54
N PHE A 76 8.61 3.44 5.61
CA PHE A 76 8.42 2.74 6.87
C PHE A 76 9.68 2.80 7.73
N LEU A 77 10.86 2.63 7.14
CA LEU A 77 12.13 2.77 7.86
C LEU A 77 12.29 4.17 8.47
N ARG A 78 11.96 5.23 7.71
CA ARG A 78 11.99 6.60 8.24
C ARG A 78 10.99 6.76 9.39
N GLY A 79 9.74 6.30 9.21
CA GLY A 79 8.74 6.37 10.27
C GLY A 79 9.10 5.56 11.52
N GLN A 80 9.92 4.51 11.40
CA GLN A 80 10.53 3.81 12.53
C GLN A 80 11.57 4.68 13.25
N HIS A 81 12.46 5.34 12.52
CA HIS A 81 13.42 6.30 13.09
C HIS A 81 12.73 7.48 13.79
N GLU A 82 11.58 7.90 13.28
CA GLU A 82 10.75 8.96 13.86
C GLU A 82 9.81 8.47 14.98
N GLY A 83 9.77 7.15 15.25
CA GLY A 83 9.00 6.56 16.35
C GLY A 83 7.50 6.37 16.09
N LEU A 84 7.03 6.52 14.84
CA LEU A 84 5.64 6.24 14.47
C LEU A 84 5.37 4.75 14.33
N PHE A 85 6.27 4.02 13.67
CA PHE A 85 6.09 2.59 13.40
C PHE A 85 6.91 1.73 14.36
N ARG A 86 6.38 0.55 14.69
CA ARG A 86 7.05 -0.43 15.55
C ARG A 86 8.34 -0.95 14.89
N ILE A 87 9.39 -1.13 15.68
CA ILE A 87 10.73 -1.51 15.20
C ILE A 87 11.01 -3.02 15.26
N ASP A 88 10.15 -3.78 15.93
CA ASP A 88 10.25 -5.24 16.00
C ASP A 88 9.74 -5.94 14.72
N VAL A 89 9.16 -5.18 13.79
CA VAL A 89 8.78 -5.61 12.44
C VAL A 89 9.64 -4.83 11.45
N SER A 90 10.28 -5.49 10.48
CA SER A 90 11.11 -4.77 9.50
C SER A 90 10.25 -3.90 8.57
N ALA A 91 10.85 -2.85 8.01
CA ALA A 91 10.18 -1.96 7.05
C ALA A 91 9.60 -2.73 5.84
N ALA A 92 10.35 -3.68 5.29
CA ALA A 92 9.87 -4.55 4.20
C ALA A 92 8.63 -5.37 4.61
N VAL A 93 8.58 -5.89 5.83
CA VAL A 93 7.40 -6.62 6.31
C VAL A 93 6.21 -5.67 6.53
N LEU A 94 6.45 -4.43 6.96
CA LEU A 94 5.40 -3.42 7.05
C LEU A 94 4.83 -3.08 5.66
N THR A 95 5.67 -2.98 4.63
CA THR A 95 5.25 -2.83 3.22
C THR A 95 4.30 -3.95 2.78
N GLU A 96 4.69 -5.21 3.02
CA GLU A 96 3.86 -6.37 2.67
C GLU A 96 2.53 -6.39 3.45
N MET A 97 2.57 -6.12 4.76
CA MET A 97 1.36 -6.04 5.59
C MET A 97 0.41 -4.93 5.13
N PHE A 98 0.96 -3.77 4.76
CA PHE A 98 0.18 -2.64 4.26
C PHE A 98 -0.51 -2.99 2.93
N ALA A 99 0.25 -3.53 1.99
CA ALA A 99 -0.27 -3.94 0.69
C ALA A 99 -1.36 -5.02 0.82
N ALA A 100 -1.15 -6.01 1.69
CA ALA A 100 -2.12 -7.06 1.96
C ALA A 100 -3.42 -6.52 2.61
N LEU A 101 -3.30 -5.62 3.59
CA LEU A 101 -4.45 -4.99 4.25
C LEU A 101 -5.29 -4.18 3.26
N LEU A 102 -4.67 -3.31 2.46
CA LEU A 102 -5.38 -2.52 1.46
C LEU A 102 -6.07 -3.41 0.42
N SER A 103 -5.35 -4.37 -0.13
CA SER A 103 -5.86 -5.31 -1.13
C SER A 103 -7.07 -6.10 -0.60
N GLY A 104 -6.96 -6.62 0.63
CA GLY A 104 -8.05 -7.36 1.27
C GLY A 104 -9.28 -6.49 1.55
N MET A 105 -9.08 -5.24 1.94
CA MET A 105 -10.19 -4.30 2.21
C MET A 105 -10.89 -3.85 0.92
N VAL A 106 -10.14 -3.62 -0.16
CA VAL A 106 -10.70 -3.32 -1.49
C VAL A 106 -11.49 -4.51 -2.04
N ASP A 107 -10.97 -5.74 -1.94
CA ASP A 107 -11.73 -6.94 -2.31
C ASP A 107 -13.00 -7.10 -1.46
N ALA A 108 -12.91 -6.88 -0.15
CA ALA A 108 -14.05 -6.99 0.75
C ALA A 108 -15.13 -5.93 0.47
N GLU A 109 -14.75 -4.71 0.09
CA GLU A 109 -15.68 -3.66 -0.38
C GLU A 109 -16.37 -4.09 -1.67
N ARG A 110 -15.61 -4.59 -2.65
CA ARG A 110 -16.16 -5.10 -3.92
C ARG A 110 -17.17 -6.24 -3.71
N ARG A 111 -16.94 -7.10 -2.72
CA ARG A 111 -17.86 -8.18 -2.32
C ARG A 111 -19.02 -7.73 -1.43
N GLY A 112 -19.11 -6.43 -1.11
CA GLY A 112 -20.18 -5.86 -0.28
C GLY A 112 -20.07 -6.20 1.22
N ARG A 113 -18.92 -6.70 1.70
CA ARG A 113 -18.70 -7.01 3.12
C ARG A 113 -18.22 -5.82 3.94
N VAL A 114 -17.62 -4.83 3.28
CA VAL A 114 -17.10 -3.60 3.91
C VAL A 114 -17.78 -2.40 3.26
N ALA A 115 -18.23 -1.45 4.07
CA ALA A 115 -18.74 -0.19 3.59
C ALA A 115 -17.60 0.68 3.07
N ARG A 116 -17.79 1.30 1.90
CA ARG A 116 -16.81 2.24 1.33
C ARG A 116 -16.58 3.46 2.24
N ALA A 117 -17.66 3.97 2.82
CA ALA A 117 -17.60 5.11 3.73
C ALA A 117 -16.79 4.74 4.99
N GLY A 118 -15.77 5.53 5.31
CA GLY A 118 -14.92 5.32 6.49
C GLY A 118 -13.81 4.26 6.32
N MET A 119 -13.70 3.59 5.17
CA MET A 119 -12.71 2.54 4.96
C MET A 119 -11.26 3.03 5.12
N GLY A 120 -10.92 4.23 4.63
CA GLY A 120 -9.57 4.79 4.76
C GLY A 120 -9.15 5.03 6.22
N ALA A 121 -10.08 5.54 7.04
CA ALA A 121 -9.86 5.70 8.47
C ALA A 121 -9.69 4.34 9.17
N LEU A 122 -10.51 3.36 8.84
CA LEU A 122 -10.42 2.00 9.39
C LEU A 122 -9.09 1.33 9.05
N VAL A 123 -8.66 1.39 7.79
CA VAL A 123 -7.35 0.86 7.33
C VAL A 123 -6.20 1.52 8.10
N THR A 124 -6.18 2.85 8.15
CA THR A 124 -5.11 3.60 8.85
C THR A 124 -5.06 3.24 10.33
N GLN A 125 -6.21 3.22 11.02
CA GLN A 125 -6.28 2.90 12.44
C GLN A 125 -5.85 1.46 12.73
N PHE A 126 -6.34 0.49 11.94
CA PHE A 126 -5.97 -0.91 12.12
C PHE A 126 -4.48 -1.16 11.83
N PHE A 127 -3.92 -0.48 10.83
CA PHE A 127 -2.50 -0.60 10.53
C PHE A 127 -1.61 -0.07 11.66
N LEU A 128 -1.99 1.06 12.28
CA LEU A 128 -1.22 1.68 13.37
C LEU A 128 -1.42 1.01 14.72
N HIS A 129 -2.59 0.43 14.98
CA HIS A 129 -2.96 -0.04 16.33
C HIS A 129 -3.33 -1.53 16.41
N GLY A 130 -3.47 -2.21 15.28
CA GLY A 130 -3.91 -3.60 15.23
C GLY A 130 -5.36 -3.80 15.69
N ALA A 131 -5.68 -5.04 16.04
CA ALA A 131 -7.02 -5.48 16.43
C ALA A 131 -7.30 -5.39 17.95
N ALA A 132 -6.29 -5.06 18.76
CA ALA A 132 -6.44 -5.05 20.20
C ALA A 132 -7.41 -3.93 20.63
N ALA A 133 -8.25 -4.23 21.63
CA ALA A 133 -8.96 -3.17 22.34
C ALA A 133 -7.92 -2.30 23.06
N ARG A 134 -8.07 -0.97 22.94
CA ARG A 134 -7.25 -0.01 23.70
C ARG A 134 -7.60 -0.06 25.18
#